data_AF-A0A1E5MGV7-F1
#
_entry.id   AF-A0A1E5MGV7-F1
#
_cell.length_a   1.000
_cell.length_b   1.000
_cell.length_c   1.000
_cell.angle_alpha   90.00
_cell.angle_beta   90.00
_cell.angle_gamma   90.00
#
_symmetry.space_group_name_H-M   'P 1'
#
loop_
_entity.id
_entity.type
_entity.pdbx_description
1 polymer ?
#
loop_
_entity_poly.entity_id
_entity_poly.type
_entity_poly.pdbx_seq_one_letter_code
_entity_poly.pdbx_strand_id
1 'polypeptide(L)' 'MTELTAAHPGWWAVAFHDRNEVAANFWRTVATELDRSCTFEQRDVPGRPELPSDSWVRFCVR' A
#
# COMPACT_ATOMS: atom_id res chain seq x y z
N MET A 1 10.26 -4.96 10.81
CA MET A 1 9.56 -5.96 11.63
C MET A 1 8.19 -6.19 11.00
N THR A 2 7.96 -7.37 10.45
CA THR A 2 6.83 -7.70 9.55
C THR A 2 6.03 -8.88 10.09
N GLU A 3 5.90 -8.99 11.41
CA GLU A 3 5.28 -10.13 12.10
C GLU A 3 3.88 -10.46 11.55
N LEU A 4 3.07 -9.43 11.25
CA LEU A 4 1.74 -9.61 10.68
C LEU A 4 1.77 -10.27 9.29
N THR A 5 2.61 -9.79 8.38
CA THR A 5 2.68 -10.34 7.02
C THR A 5 3.41 -11.69 7.00
N ALA A 6 4.29 -11.94 7.96
CA ALA A 6 4.90 -13.26 8.15
C ALA A 6 3.89 -14.30 8.69
N ALA A 7 2.98 -13.87 9.58
CA ALA A 7 1.89 -14.73 10.07
C ALA A 7 0.81 -14.99 9.01
N HIS A 8 0.69 -14.10 8.02
CA HIS A 8 -0.30 -14.17 6.95
C HIS A 8 0.35 -13.93 5.57
N PRO A 9 1.08 -14.93 5.03
CA PRO A 9 1.71 -14.83 3.73
C PRO A 9 0.67 -14.78 2.59
N GLY A 10 1.12 -14.35 1.41
CA GLY A 10 0.30 -14.21 0.21
C GLY A 10 0.21 -12.77 -0.28
N TRP A 11 -0.85 -12.47 -1.03
CA TRP A 11 -1.07 -11.16 -1.64
C TRP A 11 -1.67 -10.17 -0.66
N TRP A 12 -1.05 -9.00 -0.60
CA TRP A 12 -1.51 -7.85 0.18
C TRP A 12 -1.91 -6.70 -0.73
N ALA A 13 -2.93 -5.97 -0.33
CA ALA A 13 -3.33 -4.70 -0.94
C ALA A 13 -3.64 -3.70 0.18
N VAL A 14 -2.89 -2.60 0.22
CA VAL A 14 -3.00 -1.59 1.29
C VAL A 14 -3.21 -0.22 0.67
N ALA A 15 -4.25 0.48 1.14
CA ALA A 15 -4.54 1.86 0.77
C ALA A 15 -3.85 2.84 1.73
N PHE A 16 -3.39 3.98 1.21
CA PHE A 16 -2.89 5.11 1.99
C PHE A 16 -3.06 6.42 1.23
N HIS A 17 -3.17 7.54 1.94
CA HIS A 17 -3.19 8.85 1.31
C HIS A 17 -1.77 9.40 1.14
N ASP A 18 -1.42 9.86 -0.06
CA ASP A 18 -0.14 10.53 -0.34
C ASP A 18 0.05 11.84 0.45
N ARG A 19 -1.05 12.48 0.86
CA ARG A 19 -1.02 13.68 1.73
C ARG A 19 -0.57 13.37 3.16
N ASN A 20 -0.63 12.10 3.58
CA ASN A 20 -0.01 11.66 4.82
C ASN A 20 1.39 11.14 4.48
N GLU A 21 2.36 12.05 4.42
CA GLU A 21 3.73 11.77 4.00
C GLU A 21 4.38 10.63 4.81
N VAL A 22 4.09 10.56 6.12
CA VAL A 22 4.61 9.51 7.00
C VAL A 22 4.07 8.14 6.58
N ALA A 23 2.76 8.02 6.40
CA ALA A 23 2.14 6.76 5.94
C ALA A 23 2.61 6.38 4.54
N ALA A 24 2.72 7.36 3.64
CA ALA A 24 3.13 7.14 2.26
C ALA A 24 4.58 6.63 2.17
N ASN A 25 5.50 7.23 2.92
CA ASN A 25 6.89 6.76 2.99
C ASN A 25 6.96 5.37 3.63
N PHE A 26 6.24 5.15 4.73
CA PHE A 26 6.21 3.86 5.41
C PHE A 26 5.78 2.73 4.48
N TRP A 27 4.63 2.86 3.81
CA TRP A 27 4.09 1.80 2.97
C TRP A 27 4.92 1.55 1.71
N ARG A 28 5.51 2.60 1.11
CA ARG A 28 6.44 2.43 -0.01
C ARG A 28 7.67 1.64 0.41
N THR A 29 8.27 1.96 1.55
CA THR A 29 9.44 1.25 2.07
C THR A 29 9.10 -0.21 2.40
N VAL A 30 8.05 -0.45 3.18
CA VAL A 30 7.65 -1.82 3.57
C VAL A 30 7.36 -2.69 2.34
N ALA A 31 6.60 -2.18 1.37
CA ALA A 31 6.26 -2.95 0.19
C ALA A 31 7.48 -3.27 -0.68
N THR A 32 8.37 -2.30 -0.91
CA THR A 32 9.58 -2.51 -1.73
C THR A 32 10.62 -3.40 -1.06
N GLU A 33 10.70 -3.38 0.28
CA GLU A 33 11.54 -4.30 1.05
C GLU A 33 11.03 -5.74 0.99
N LEU A 34 9.72 -5.94 1.08
CA LEU A 34 9.08 -7.26 1.06
C LEU A 34 8.98 -7.84 -0.36
N ASP A 35 8.72 -6.98 -1.36
CA ASP A 35 8.52 -7.37 -2.74
C ASP A 35 8.99 -6.24 -3.68
N ARG A 36 10.15 -6.44 -4.31
CA ARG A 36 10.67 -5.47 -5.30
C ARG A 36 9.80 -5.35 -6.55
N SER A 37 8.87 -6.28 -6.78
CA SER A 37 7.90 -6.23 -7.87
C SER A 37 6.56 -5.60 -7.49
N CYS A 38 6.46 -5.02 -6.29
CA CYS A 38 5.25 -4.35 -5.83
C CYS A 38 4.78 -3.28 -6.82
N THR A 39 3.47 -3.08 -6.90
CA THR A 39 2.84 -2.08 -7.77
C THR A 39 2.11 -1.02 -6.96
N PHE A 40 2.09 0.20 -7.47
CA PHE A 40 1.37 1.33 -6.90
C PHE A 40 0.35 1.84 -7.91
N GLU A 41 -0.87 2.11 -7.45
CA GLU A 41 -1.98 2.59 -8.27
C GLU A 41 -2.75 3.68 -7.53
N GLN A 42 -3.13 4.76 -8.21
CA GLN A 42 -4.06 5.74 -7.67
C GLN A 42 -5.49 5.31 -7.99
N ARG A 43 -6.37 5.34 -6.99
CA ARG A 43 -7.78 4.96 -7.15
C ARG A 43 -8.70 6.00 -6.56
N ASP A 44 -9.60 6.51 -7.38
CA ASP A 44 -10.64 7.43 -6.91
C ASP A 44 -11.55 6.75 -5.90
N VAL A 45 -12.03 7.53 -4.93
CA VAL A 45 -12.99 7.05 -3.94
C VAL A 45 -14.36 6.93 -4.59
N PRO A 46 -14.95 5.72 -4.71
CA PRO A 46 -16.22 5.55 -5.38
C PRO A 46 -17.34 6.40 -4.76
N GLY A 47 -18.03 7.18 -5.59
CA GLY A 47 -19.12 8.05 -5.15
C GLY A 47 -18.69 9.32 -4.42
N ARG A 48 -17.39 9.65 -4.39
CA ARG A 48 -16.84 10.85 -3.74
C ARG A 48 -15.79 11.56 -4.61
N PRO A 49 -16.19 12.17 -5.74
CA PRO A 49 -15.27 12.83 -6.67
C PRO A 49 -14.55 14.05 -6.09
N GLU A 50 -15.03 14.60 -4.97
CA GLU A 50 -14.41 15.71 -4.25
C GLU A 50 -13.18 15.30 -3.43
N LEU A 51 -13.03 14.01 -3.12
CA LEU A 51 -11.89 13.50 -2.39
C LEU A 51 -10.73 13.21 -3.35
N PRO A 52 -9.47 13.45 -2.92
CA PRO A 52 -8.34 12.97 -3.67
C PRO A 52 -8.34 11.44 -3.73
N SER A 53 -7.76 10.88 -4.78
CA SER A 53 -7.56 9.44 -4.94
C SER A 53 -6.71 8.87 -3.78
N ASP A 54 -6.98 7.62 -3.41
CA ASP A 54 -6.13 6.83 -2.54
C ASP A 54 -4.98 6.21 -3.34
N SER A 55 -3.79 6.15 -2.74
CA SER A 55 -2.69 5.33 -3.22
C SER A 55 -2.91 3.89 -2.73
N TRP A 56 -2.85 2.93 -3.65
CA TRP A 56 -2.91 1.51 -3.34
C TRP A 56 -1.58 0.86 -3.67
N VAL A 57 -0.98 0.17 -2.70
CA VAL A 57 0.16 -0.70 -2.94
C VAL A 57 -0.27 -2.16 -2.94
N ARG A 58 0.25 -2.94 -3.89
CA ARG A 58 0.11 -4.39 -3.95
C ARG A 58 1.47 -5.05 -3.93
N PHE A 59 1.63 -6.04 -3.08
CA PHE A 59 2.86 -6.80 -2.91
C PHE A 59 2.54 -8.23 -2.45
N CYS A 60 3.45 -9.16 -2.70
CA CYS A 60 3.32 -10.55 -2.26
C CYS A 60 4.39 -10.89 -1.21
N VAL A 61 3.97 -11.49 -0.11
CA VAL A 61 4.86 -12.00 0.94
C VAL A 61 4.88 -13.53 0.84
N ARG A 62 6.08 -14.12 0.81
CA ARG A 62 6.28 -15.57 0.73
C ARG A 62 6.38 -16.21 2.11
#